data_AF-F2TYX0-F1
#
_entry.id   AF-F2TYX0-F1
#
_cell.length_a   1.000
_cell.length_b   1.000
_cell.length_c   1.000
_cell.angle_alpha   90.00
_cell.angle_beta   90.00
_cell.angle_gamma   90.00
#
_symmetry.space_group_name_H-M   'P 1'
#
loop_
_entity.id
_entity.type
_entity.pdbx_description
1 polymer ?
#
loop_
_entity_poly.entity_id
_entity_poly.type
_entity_poly.pdbx_seq_one_letter_code
_entity_poly.pdbx_strand_id
1 'polypeptide(L)'
;MTSLQRVCSKEFQWNPNSISKIRSVQELMLRDDVVKARSDWDKAVRFMKATLEKEYQETSRLLEEQKGPGWMRQWLTWSSPKAYQGAHSAMIAELSPYFQQSSKTGGVRAGITDEEDKALQHSLKREHGVDATEGHVYDITRVYHLLYKQHFLDTALRSAAYCQSKFGYKENACQACNSLHCTDVLLFWRLHNMLRATVNMLRLETEIQEDIRRVLNEIDEDPQLKQRLINGKRVTLAEEIEVLRLLQAKLDEFTRQMKKEGKLR
;
A
#
# COMPACT_ATOMS: atom_id res chain seq x y z
N MET A 1 -9.16 -21.10 -3.56
CA MET A 1 -8.03 -20.32 -2.98
C MET A 1 -8.29 -19.84 -1.54
N THR A 2 -9.48 -19.35 -1.20
CA THR A 2 -9.82 -18.87 0.16
C THR A 2 -9.89 -19.97 1.24
N SER A 3 -10.15 -21.22 0.86
CA SER A 3 -10.18 -22.37 1.77
C SER A 3 -8.77 -22.81 2.20
N LEU A 4 -7.85 -22.94 1.23
CA LEU A 4 -6.46 -23.33 1.48
C LEU A 4 -5.74 -22.32 2.38
N GLN A 5 -5.88 -21.03 2.09
CA GLN A 5 -5.29 -19.96 2.90
C GLN A 5 -5.78 -20.03 4.36
N ARG A 6 -7.06 -20.32 4.57
CA ARG A 6 -7.65 -20.43 5.91
C ARG A 6 -7.13 -21.63 6.70
N VAL A 7 -6.92 -22.77 6.04
CA VAL A 7 -6.36 -23.98 6.66
C VAL A 7 -4.89 -23.76 7.01
N CYS A 8 -4.08 -23.27 6.05
CA CYS A 8 -2.68 -22.95 6.30
C CYS A 8 -2.53 -21.93 7.43
N SER A 9 -3.32 -20.86 7.49
CA SER A 9 -3.22 -19.87 8.57
C SER A 9 -3.63 -20.38 9.96
N LYS A 10 -4.39 -21.49 10.06
CA LYS A 10 -4.77 -22.09 11.34
C LYS A 10 -3.73 -23.09 11.84
N GLU A 11 -3.18 -23.89 10.94
CA GLU A 11 -2.27 -24.99 11.27
C GLU A 11 -0.80 -24.56 11.27
N PHE A 12 -0.45 -23.49 10.55
CA PHE A 12 0.94 -23.06 10.42
C PHE A 12 1.45 -22.40 11.71
N GLN A 13 2.49 -23.00 12.28
CA GLN A 13 3.23 -22.45 13.41
C GLN A 13 4.65 -22.10 12.97
N TRP A 14 5.05 -20.86 13.20
CA TRP A 14 6.42 -20.42 12.92
C TRP A 14 7.41 -21.12 13.82
N ASN A 15 8.50 -21.62 13.24
CA ASN A 15 9.63 -22.09 14.01
C ASN A 15 10.30 -20.89 14.74
N PRO A 16 10.45 -20.94 16.08
CA PRO A 16 11.10 -19.88 16.84
C PRO A 16 12.52 -19.56 16.35
N ASN A 17 13.24 -20.55 15.82
CA ASN A 17 14.57 -20.34 15.24
C ASN A 17 14.52 -19.50 13.97
N SER A 18 13.52 -19.69 13.11
CA SER A 18 13.32 -18.89 11.90
C SER A 18 12.98 -17.43 12.26
N ILE A 19 12.12 -17.22 13.26
CA ILE A 19 11.81 -15.88 13.78
C ILE A 19 13.09 -15.19 14.27
N SER A 20 13.91 -15.89 15.06
CA SER A 20 15.17 -15.37 15.57
C SER A 20 16.14 -14.98 14.44
N LYS A 21 16.30 -15.85 13.44
CA LYS A 21 17.13 -15.58 12.25
C LYS A 21 16.65 -14.35 11.48
N ILE A 22 15.34 -14.26 11.21
CA ILE A 22 14.76 -13.10 10.51
C ILE A 22 15.04 -11.83 11.31
N ARG A 23 14.83 -11.85 12.63
CA ARG A 23 15.11 -10.69 13.51
C ARG A 23 16.56 -10.27 13.44
N SER A 24 17.52 -11.20 13.56
CA SER A 24 18.94 -10.87 13.47
C SER A 24 19.32 -10.26 12.11
N VAL A 25 18.74 -10.76 11.01
CA VAL A 25 18.95 -10.18 9.67
C VAL A 25 18.35 -8.78 9.58
N GLN A 26 17.15 -8.56 10.13
CA GLN A 26 16.51 -7.25 10.15
C GLN A 26 17.34 -6.24 10.93
N GLU A 27 17.80 -6.60 12.13
CA GLU A 27 18.67 -5.76 12.95
C GLU A 27 19.98 -5.41 12.25
N LEU A 28 20.59 -6.36 11.53
CA LEU A 28 21.79 -6.12 10.75
C LEU A 28 21.55 -5.09 9.63
N MET A 29 20.46 -5.25 8.87
CA MET A 29 20.13 -4.32 7.78
C MET A 29 19.77 -2.92 8.29
N LEU A 30 19.18 -2.82 9.49
CA LEU A 30 18.84 -1.55 10.12
C LEU A 30 20.05 -0.79 10.69
N ARG A 31 21.21 -1.44 10.85
CA ARG A 31 22.46 -0.80 11.28
C ARG A 31 23.32 -0.31 10.11
N ASP A 32 22.96 -0.63 8.87
CA ASP A 32 23.74 -0.24 7.69
C ASP A 32 23.48 1.22 7.31
N ASP A 33 24.34 2.12 7.78
CA ASP A 33 24.19 3.55 7.59
C ASP A 33 24.87 4.08 6.32
N VAL A 34 25.50 3.22 5.50
CA VAL A 34 26.35 3.67 4.38
C VAL A 34 25.84 3.17 3.03
N VAL A 35 25.40 4.12 2.20
CA VAL A 35 25.10 3.85 0.79
C VAL A 35 26.38 3.94 -0.03
N LYS A 36 26.91 2.80 -0.45
CA LYS A 36 28.21 2.72 -1.17
C LYS A 36 28.10 3.09 -2.65
N ALA A 37 26.96 2.84 -3.29
CA ALA A 37 26.80 3.00 -4.73
C ALA A 37 25.68 3.99 -5.08
N ARG A 38 25.91 4.76 -6.15
CA ARG A 38 24.92 5.69 -6.70
C ARG A 38 23.61 4.99 -7.08
N SER A 39 23.70 3.78 -7.65
CA SER A 39 22.53 2.98 -8.01
C SER A 39 21.66 2.63 -6.81
N ASP A 40 22.28 2.45 -5.64
CA ASP A 40 21.61 2.08 -4.40
C ASP A 40 20.95 3.29 -3.74
N TRP A 41 21.61 4.45 -3.81
CA TRP A 41 21.00 5.74 -3.49
C TRP A 41 19.74 5.99 -4.32
N ASP A 42 19.83 5.81 -5.64
CA ASP A 42 18.68 6.01 -6.52
C ASP A 42 17.55 5.01 -6.23
N LYS A 43 17.84 3.78 -5.82
CA LYS A 43 16.82 2.83 -5.34
C LYS A 43 16.17 3.31 -4.05
N ALA A 44 16.95 3.77 -3.07
CA ALA A 44 16.44 4.29 -1.81
C ALA A 44 15.53 5.50 -2.02
N VAL A 45 15.95 6.47 -2.85
CA VAL A 45 15.14 7.65 -3.19
C VAL A 45 13.87 7.25 -3.94
N ARG A 46 13.93 6.30 -4.87
CA ARG A 46 12.71 5.78 -5.54
C ARG A 46 11.76 5.14 -4.55
N PHE A 47 12.26 4.32 -3.63
CA PHE A 47 11.44 3.69 -2.58
C PHE A 47 10.80 4.74 -1.66
N MET A 48 11.56 5.75 -1.25
CA MET A 48 11.07 6.88 -0.46
C MET A 48 9.96 7.64 -1.19
N LYS A 49 10.19 8.03 -2.45
CA LYS A 49 9.18 8.71 -3.29
C LYS A 49 7.92 7.88 -3.43
N ALA A 50 8.04 6.59 -3.74
CA ALA A 50 6.88 5.71 -3.89
C ALA A 50 6.07 5.58 -2.59
N THR A 51 6.74 5.53 -1.44
CA THR A 51 6.09 5.47 -0.13
C THR A 51 5.37 6.77 0.20
N LEU A 52 6.04 7.91 0.01
CA LEU A 52 5.46 9.23 0.24
C LEU A 52 4.27 9.51 -0.69
N GLU A 53 4.37 9.13 -1.97
CA GLU A 53 3.31 9.30 -2.96
C GLU A 53 2.08 8.48 -2.59
N LYS A 54 2.27 7.23 -2.15
CA LYS A 54 1.17 6.38 -1.69
C LYS A 54 0.46 7.00 -0.49
N GLU A 55 1.21 7.44 0.52
CA GLU A 55 0.65 8.11 1.70
C GLU A 55 -0.05 9.43 1.35
N TYR A 56 0.49 10.18 0.38
CA TYR A 56 -0.10 11.42 -0.10
C TYR A 56 -1.45 11.17 -0.78
N GLN A 57 -1.52 10.16 -1.64
CA GLN A 57 -2.76 9.76 -2.32
C GLN A 57 -3.81 9.27 -1.32
N GLU A 58 -3.42 8.47 -0.32
CA GLU A 58 -4.33 8.02 0.72
C GLU A 58 -4.85 9.19 1.58
N THR A 59 -3.96 10.10 1.98
CA THR A 59 -4.32 11.30 2.75
C THR A 59 -5.25 12.21 1.94
N SER A 60 -4.96 12.40 0.65
CA SER A 60 -5.79 13.20 -0.26
C SER A 60 -7.18 12.57 -0.45
N ARG A 61 -7.26 11.23 -0.54
CA ARG A 61 -8.54 10.53 -0.57
C ARG A 61 -9.33 10.73 0.72
N LEU A 62 -8.69 10.59 1.89
CA LEU A 62 -9.33 10.81 3.18
C LEU A 62 -9.86 12.24 3.31
N LEU A 63 -9.10 13.23 2.83
CA LEU A 63 -9.53 14.63 2.82
C LEU A 63 -10.74 14.86 1.91
N GLU A 64 -10.76 14.27 0.71
CA GLU A 64 -11.92 14.31 -0.19
C GLU A 64 -13.16 13.63 0.42
N GLU A 65 -12.97 12.52 1.14
CA GLU A 65 -14.05 11.86 1.90
C GLU A 65 -14.58 12.74 3.05
N GLN A 66 -13.72 13.51 3.72
CA GLN A 66 -14.14 14.47 4.75
C GLN A 66 -14.90 15.66 4.14
N LYS A 67 -14.44 16.17 3.00
CA LYS A 67 -15.06 17.30 2.29
C LYS A 67 -16.43 16.95 1.69
N GLY A 68 -16.58 15.71 1.21
CA GLY A 68 -17.78 15.25 0.53
C GLY A 68 -17.82 15.60 -0.97
N PRO A 69 -18.83 15.11 -1.70
CA PRO A 69 -18.93 15.33 -3.14
C PRO A 69 -19.15 16.81 -3.45
N GLY A 70 -18.33 17.40 -4.32
CA GLY A 70 -18.58 18.73 -4.87
C GLY A 70 -19.78 18.77 -5.81
N TRP A 71 -20.29 19.96 -6.14
CA TRP A 71 -21.53 20.13 -6.92
C TRP A 71 -21.57 19.32 -8.23
N MET A 72 -20.47 19.28 -9.00
CA MET A 72 -20.40 18.47 -10.24
C MET A 72 -20.48 16.97 -9.96
N ARG A 73 -19.82 16.50 -8.90
CA ARG A 73 -19.88 15.09 -8.50
C ARG A 73 -21.26 14.73 -7.98
N GLN A 74 -21.90 15.59 -7.19
CA GLN A 74 -23.26 15.38 -6.71
C GLN A 74 -24.23 15.18 -7.89
N TRP A 75 -24.09 16.00 -8.94
CA TRP A 75 -24.89 15.86 -10.15
C TRP A 75 -24.56 14.59 -10.95
N LEU A 76 -23.28 14.25 -11.14
CA LEU A 76 -22.86 13.07 -11.91
C LEU A 76 -23.16 11.74 -11.21
N THR A 77 -22.99 11.67 -9.89
CA THR A 77 -23.15 10.44 -9.10
C THR A 77 -24.47 10.39 -8.33
N TRP A 78 -25.33 11.40 -8.49
CA TRP A 78 -26.59 11.55 -7.76
C TRP A 78 -26.42 11.36 -6.25
N SER A 79 -25.33 11.89 -5.71
CA SER A 79 -24.96 11.75 -4.30
C SER A 79 -25.20 13.06 -3.56
N SER A 80 -25.71 12.97 -2.32
CA SER A 80 -25.86 14.10 -1.41
C SER A 80 -24.73 14.13 -0.37
N PRO A 81 -24.27 15.31 0.07
CA PRO A 81 -23.31 15.43 1.15
C PRO A 81 -23.95 14.97 2.47
N LYS A 82 -23.15 14.30 3.31
CA LYS A 82 -23.55 13.90 4.67
C LYS A 82 -23.57 15.13 5.57
N ALA A 83 -24.37 15.08 6.65
CA ALA A 83 -24.53 16.20 7.59
C ALA A 83 -23.20 16.77 8.12
N TYR A 84 -22.22 15.91 8.44
CA TYR A 84 -20.90 16.35 8.93
C TYR A 84 -19.99 16.95 7.83
N GLN A 85 -20.21 16.59 6.56
CA GLN A 85 -19.34 17.01 5.45
C GLN A 85 -19.49 18.51 5.15
N GLY A 86 -20.64 19.11 5.46
CA GLY A 86 -20.82 20.57 5.35
C GLY A 86 -19.87 21.33 6.26
N ALA A 87 -19.82 20.97 7.55
CA ALA A 87 -18.92 21.56 8.52
C ALA A 87 -17.44 21.32 8.17
N HIS A 88 -17.09 20.09 7.77
CA HIS A 88 -15.72 19.78 7.35
C HIS A 88 -15.29 20.53 6.09
N SER A 89 -16.19 20.71 5.11
CA SER A 89 -15.88 21.49 3.91
C SER A 89 -15.62 22.97 4.25
N ALA A 90 -16.36 23.54 5.19
CA ALA A 90 -16.11 24.89 5.70
C ALA A 90 -14.75 24.98 6.42
N MET A 91 -14.45 24.03 7.31
CA MET A 91 -13.14 23.93 7.98
C MET A 91 -11.98 23.83 6.98
N ILE A 92 -12.13 23.00 5.93
CA ILE A 92 -11.12 22.86 4.87
C ILE A 92 -10.96 24.16 4.08
N ALA A 93 -12.06 24.85 3.76
CA ALA A 93 -12.03 26.11 3.01
C ALA A 93 -11.28 27.21 3.78
N GLU A 94 -11.53 27.33 5.09
CA GLU A 94 -10.88 28.31 5.96
C GLU A 94 -9.40 27.98 6.22
N LEU A 95 -9.06 26.69 6.40
CA LEU A 95 -7.69 26.27 6.72
C LEU A 95 -6.78 26.16 5.50
N SER A 96 -7.30 25.87 4.31
CA SER A 96 -6.45 25.66 3.11
C SER A 96 -5.54 26.84 2.76
N PRO A 97 -5.99 28.12 2.81
CA PRO A 97 -5.13 29.27 2.56
C PRO A 97 -3.95 29.37 3.53
N TYR A 98 -4.14 29.01 4.81
CA TYR A 98 -3.07 28.99 5.80
C TYR A 98 -1.93 28.06 5.37
N PHE A 99 -2.23 26.84 4.93
CA PHE A 99 -1.21 25.91 4.45
C PHE A 99 -0.56 26.36 3.13
N GLN A 100 -1.31 27.01 2.24
CA GLN A 100 -0.78 27.55 0.98
C GLN A 100 0.18 28.72 1.21
N GLN A 101 -0.15 29.65 2.12
CA GLN A 101 0.68 30.82 2.42
C GLN A 101 1.90 30.45 3.26
N SER A 102 1.73 29.54 4.22
CA SER A 102 2.81 29.09 5.11
C SER A 102 3.92 28.33 4.38
N SER A 103 3.63 27.77 3.20
CA SER A 103 4.64 27.21 2.30
C SER A 103 5.74 28.22 1.90
N LYS A 104 5.48 29.54 2.04
CA LYS A 104 6.39 30.62 1.65
C LYS A 104 7.17 31.24 2.82
N THR A 105 6.61 31.21 4.03
CA THR A 105 7.14 31.96 5.20
C THR A 105 7.91 31.11 6.21
N GLY A 106 7.99 29.80 6.00
CA GLY A 106 8.85 28.90 6.76
C GLY A 106 8.14 28.23 7.93
N GLY A 107 7.90 26.93 7.78
CA GLY A 107 7.45 26.00 8.81
C GLY A 107 5.96 26.08 9.14
N VAL A 108 5.24 24.97 8.95
CA VAL A 108 3.88 24.78 9.47
C VAL A 108 3.96 23.95 10.75
N ARG A 109 3.18 24.31 11.77
CA ARG A 109 3.11 23.53 13.02
C ARG A 109 2.25 22.28 12.83
N ALA A 110 2.62 21.20 13.53
CA ALA A 110 1.90 19.93 13.45
C ALA A 110 0.54 19.94 14.19
N GLY A 111 0.26 20.98 14.98
CA GLY A 111 -0.98 21.14 15.73
C GLY A 111 -1.36 22.61 15.86
N ILE A 112 -2.67 22.81 16.06
CA ILE A 112 -3.32 24.10 16.26
C ILE A 112 -3.20 24.54 17.73
N THR A 113 -3.05 25.83 17.99
CA THR A 113 -3.10 26.38 19.35
C THR A 113 -4.54 26.69 19.77
N ASP A 114 -4.80 26.78 21.09
CA ASP A 114 -6.14 27.11 21.61
C ASP A 114 -6.65 28.48 21.11
N GLU A 115 -5.74 29.42 20.82
CA GLU A 115 -6.07 30.73 20.27
C GLU A 115 -6.47 30.64 18.80
N GLU A 116 -5.72 29.87 18.00
CA GLU A 116 -6.02 29.59 16.59
C GLU A 116 -7.33 28.81 16.43
N ASP A 117 -7.59 27.86 17.33
CA ASP A 117 -8.84 27.11 17.36
C ASP A 117 -10.04 28.03 17.62
N LYS A 118 -9.97 28.89 18.64
CA LYS A 118 -11.01 29.90 18.91
C LYS A 118 -11.21 30.88 17.75
N ALA A 119 -10.13 31.31 17.11
CA ALA A 119 -10.20 32.19 15.95
C ALA A 119 -10.89 31.48 14.76
N LEU A 120 -10.58 30.20 14.53
CA LEU A 120 -11.22 29.40 13.49
C LEU A 120 -12.71 29.18 13.79
N GLN A 121 -13.08 28.85 15.04
CA GLN A 121 -14.48 28.73 15.45
C GLN A 121 -15.26 30.02 15.16
N HIS A 122 -14.67 31.18 15.45
CA HIS A 122 -15.29 32.47 15.17
C HIS A 122 -15.41 32.75 13.65
N SER A 123 -14.40 32.37 12.86
CA SER A 123 -14.44 32.49 11.39
C SER A 123 -15.54 31.61 10.78
N LEU A 124 -15.60 30.34 11.21
CA LEU A 124 -16.61 29.38 10.76
C LEU A 124 -18.04 29.83 11.06
N LYS A 125 -18.26 30.42 12.24
CA LYS A 125 -19.56 30.97 12.61
C LYS A 125 -19.94 32.18 11.75
N ARG A 126 -18.97 33.06 11.46
CA ARG A 126 -19.18 34.30 10.71
C ARG A 126 -19.43 34.05 9.22
N GLU A 127 -18.58 33.26 8.59
CA GLU A 127 -18.55 33.09 7.13
C GLU A 127 -19.43 31.91 6.66
N HIS A 128 -19.56 30.86 7.48
CA HIS A 128 -20.25 29.63 7.11
C HIS A 128 -21.47 29.31 7.98
N GLY A 129 -21.75 30.09 9.03
CA GLY A 129 -22.89 29.88 9.93
C GLY A 129 -22.81 28.58 10.75
N VAL A 130 -21.62 28.00 10.91
CA VAL A 130 -21.40 26.75 11.66
C VAL A 130 -21.07 27.09 13.12
N ASP A 131 -21.90 26.65 14.07
CA ASP A 131 -21.66 26.89 15.50
C ASP A 131 -20.77 25.78 16.08
N ALA A 132 -19.49 26.11 16.33
CA ALA A 132 -18.42 25.14 16.58
C ALA A 132 -18.05 24.93 18.06
N THR A 133 -18.96 25.20 19.00
CA THR A 133 -18.59 25.56 20.39
C THR A 133 -18.22 24.41 21.33
N GLU A 134 -18.79 23.20 21.21
CA GLU A 134 -18.46 22.09 22.15
C GLU A 134 -18.30 20.69 21.49
N GLY A 135 -18.77 20.48 20.25
CA GLY A 135 -18.63 19.19 19.55
C GLY A 135 -17.55 19.16 18.45
N HIS A 136 -17.05 20.31 18.02
CA HIS A 136 -16.30 20.46 16.77
C HIS A 136 -14.79 20.66 16.93
N VAL A 137 -14.27 20.82 18.15
CA VAL A 137 -12.82 20.93 18.41
C VAL A 137 -12.07 19.69 17.91
N TYR A 138 -12.66 18.50 18.10
CA TYR A 138 -12.11 17.25 17.58
C TYR A 138 -12.10 17.23 16.05
N ASP A 139 -13.17 17.69 15.41
CA ASP A 139 -13.30 17.75 13.96
C ASP A 139 -12.30 18.74 13.34
N ILE A 140 -12.16 19.92 13.94
CA ILE A 140 -11.16 20.93 13.55
C ILE A 140 -9.75 20.33 13.63
N THR A 141 -9.41 19.73 14.78
CA THR A 141 -8.10 19.10 15.00
C THR A 141 -7.85 18.00 13.96
N ARG A 142 -8.84 17.16 13.68
CA ARG A 142 -8.76 16.08 12.70
C ARG A 142 -8.56 16.61 11.28
N VAL A 143 -9.32 17.62 10.86
CA VAL A 143 -9.20 18.25 9.54
C VAL A 143 -7.84 18.95 9.41
N TYR A 144 -7.41 19.66 10.45
CA TYR A 144 -6.11 20.31 10.52
C TYR A 144 -4.98 19.31 10.32
N HIS A 145 -4.99 18.19 11.04
CA HIS A 145 -3.96 17.14 10.91
C HIS A 145 -3.93 16.52 9.51
N LEU A 146 -5.08 16.33 8.86
CA LEU A 146 -5.13 15.82 7.48
C LEU A 146 -4.52 16.83 6.49
N LEU A 147 -4.85 18.11 6.61
CA LEU A 147 -4.27 19.17 5.78
C LEU A 147 -2.77 19.35 6.02
N TYR A 148 -2.36 19.32 7.29
CA TYR A 148 -0.94 19.33 7.67
C TYR A 148 -0.19 18.14 7.06
N LYS A 149 -0.72 16.91 7.21
CA LYS A 149 -0.12 15.70 6.65
C LYS A 149 -0.01 15.80 5.13
N GLN A 150 -1.04 16.27 4.44
CA GLN A 150 -1.01 16.45 2.98
C GLN A 150 0.07 17.46 2.56
N HIS A 151 0.11 18.63 3.20
CA HIS A 151 1.12 19.66 2.92
C HIS A 151 2.55 19.18 3.22
N PHE A 152 2.74 18.49 4.34
CA PHE A 152 4.01 17.90 4.73
C PHE A 152 4.49 16.90 3.67
N LEU A 153 3.59 16.00 3.21
CA LEU A 153 3.90 14.99 2.20
C LEU A 153 4.20 15.57 0.82
N ASP A 154 3.47 16.61 0.37
CA ASP A 154 3.80 17.33 -0.88
C ASP A 154 5.21 17.94 -0.79
N THR A 155 5.52 18.59 0.33
CA THR A 155 6.86 19.17 0.53
C THR A 155 7.93 18.08 0.61
N ALA A 156 7.63 16.95 1.26
CA ALA A 156 8.50 15.77 1.34
C ALA A 156 8.84 15.20 -0.03
N LEU A 157 7.86 15.11 -0.94
CA LEU A 157 8.06 14.64 -2.30
C LEU A 157 9.02 15.53 -3.09
N ARG A 158 8.92 16.86 -2.92
CA ARG A 158 9.84 17.83 -3.52
C ARG A 158 11.26 17.70 -2.95
N SER A 159 11.39 17.57 -1.63
CA SER A 159 12.69 17.29 -0.97
C SER A 159 13.28 15.96 -1.46
N ALA A 160 12.47 14.91 -1.60
CA ALA A 160 12.90 13.62 -2.15
C ALA A 160 13.42 13.75 -3.59
N ALA A 161 12.77 14.57 -4.41
CA ALA A 161 13.23 14.86 -5.77
C ALA A 161 14.55 15.60 -5.79
N TYR A 162 14.73 16.59 -4.91
CA TYR A 162 15.99 17.30 -4.74
C TYR A 162 17.13 16.36 -4.33
N CYS A 163 16.91 15.53 -3.30
CA CYS A 163 17.90 14.61 -2.75
C CYS A 163 18.35 13.53 -3.75
N GLN A 164 17.55 13.23 -4.76
CA GLN A 164 17.97 12.32 -5.84
C GLN A 164 19.31 12.77 -6.44
N SER A 165 19.53 14.05 -6.67
CA SER A 165 20.77 14.56 -7.28
C SER A 165 21.98 14.64 -6.33
N LYS A 166 21.80 14.38 -5.02
CA LYS A 166 22.76 14.75 -3.97
C LYS A 166 23.58 13.59 -3.38
N PHE A 167 23.69 12.47 -4.10
CA PHE A 167 24.58 11.38 -3.71
C PHE A 167 26.02 11.87 -3.51
N GLY A 168 26.62 11.57 -2.36
CA GLY A 168 28.01 11.93 -2.02
C GLY A 168 28.24 13.38 -1.59
N TYR A 169 27.20 14.21 -1.52
CA TYR A 169 27.31 15.57 -0.98
C TYR A 169 27.40 15.53 0.56
N LYS A 170 28.19 16.43 1.14
CA LYS A 170 28.25 16.61 2.60
C LYS A 170 26.90 17.12 3.12
N GLU A 171 26.49 16.60 4.26
CA GLU A 171 25.19 16.87 4.91
C GLU A 171 24.90 18.38 5.04
N ASN A 172 25.92 19.16 5.41
CA ASN A 172 25.84 20.61 5.61
C ASN A 172 25.64 21.42 4.31
N ALA A 173 25.78 20.80 3.13
CA ALA A 173 25.56 21.43 1.82
C ALA A 173 24.16 21.17 1.25
N CYS A 174 23.34 20.37 1.94
CA CYS A 174 22.01 19.96 1.49
C CYS A 174 20.94 20.69 2.31
N GLN A 175 20.47 21.84 1.79
CA GLN A 175 19.30 22.50 2.35
C GLN A 175 18.04 21.83 1.78
N ALA A 176 17.30 21.11 2.62
CA ALA A 176 16.02 20.52 2.26
C ALA A 176 14.90 21.58 2.32
N CYS A 177 13.83 21.37 1.55
CA CYS A 177 12.68 22.27 1.51
C CYS A 177 11.76 22.13 2.74
N ASN A 178 12.02 21.16 3.62
CA ASN A 178 11.32 20.88 4.87
C ASN A 178 12.24 20.16 5.87
N SER A 179 11.68 19.67 6.97
CA SER A 179 12.38 18.86 7.98
C SER A 179 12.88 17.49 7.48
N LEU A 180 12.59 17.10 6.24
CA LEU A 180 13.13 15.87 5.65
C LEU A 180 14.44 16.18 4.94
N HIS A 181 15.54 15.87 5.62
CA HIS A 181 16.89 16.04 5.13
C HIS A 181 17.25 14.93 4.14
N CYS A 182 18.27 15.16 3.31
CA CYS A 182 18.77 14.08 2.44
C CYS A 182 19.33 12.89 3.24
N THR A 183 19.66 13.08 4.51
CA THR A 183 20.00 12.03 5.47
C THR A 183 18.85 11.02 5.65
N ASP A 184 17.59 11.44 5.51
CA ASP A 184 16.44 10.55 5.65
C ASP A 184 16.40 9.48 4.55
N VAL A 185 17.05 9.71 3.40
CA VAL A 185 17.25 8.68 2.37
C VAL A 185 17.96 7.44 2.95
N LEU A 186 18.87 7.62 3.91
CA LEU A 186 19.55 6.51 4.59
C LEU A 186 18.58 5.67 5.44
N LEU A 187 17.57 6.29 6.06
CA LEU A 187 16.50 5.55 6.74
C LEU A 187 15.71 4.69 5.74
N PHE A 188 15.32 5.27 4.61
CA PHE A 188 14.60 4.52 3.57
C PHE A 188 15.45 3.43 2.92
N TRP A 189 16.76 3.63 2.79
CA TRP A 189 17.71 2.59 2.37
C TRP A 189 17.71 1.40 3.34
N ARG A 190 17.87 1.66 4.64
CA ARG A 190 17.85 0.65 5.70
C ARG A 190 16.55 -0.12 5.72
N LEU A 191 15.42 0.57 5.67
CA LEU A 191 14.09 -0.04 5.62
C LEU A 191 13.90 -0.91 4.37
N HIS A 192 14.27 -0.39 3.20
CA HIS A 192 14.16 -1.13 1.94
C HIS A 192 14.98 -2.42 1.96
N ASN A 193 16.23 -2.36 2.45
CA ASN A 193 17.09 -3.53 2.54
C ASN A 193 16.64 -4.52 3.59
N MET A 194 16.18 -4.04 4.75
CA MET A 194 15.58 -4.87 5.79
C MET A 194 14.38 -5.64 5.24
N LEU A 195 13.47 -4.97 4.52
CA LEU A 195 12.31 -5.61 3.91
C LEU A 195 12.71 -6.63 2.84
N ARG A 196 13.67 -6.27 1.98
CA ARG A 196 14.17 -7.19 0.93
C ARG A 196 14.85 -8.42 1.51
N ALA A 197 15.68 -8.25 2.54
CA ALA A 197 16.35 -9.34 3.24
C ALA A 197 15.34 -10.24 3.95
N THR A 198 14.32 -9.64 4.58
CA THR A 198 13.21 -10.38 5.19
C THR A 198 12.48 -11.23 4.15
N VAL A 199 12.07 -10.66 3.01
CA VAL A 199 11.41 -11.41 1.93
C VAL A 199 12.29 -12.55 1.40
N ASN A 200 13.60 -12.33 1.29
CA ASN A 200 14.51 -13.39 0.87
C ASN A 200 14.61 -14.52 1.91
N MET A 201 14.70 -14.19 3.20
CA MET A 201 14.71 -15.19 4.27
C MET A 201 13.41 -15.99 4.29
N LEU A 202 12.25 -15.32 4.15
CA LEU A 202 10.94 -15.96 4.07
C LEU A 202 10.83 -16.92 2.87
N ARG A 203 11.49 -16.62 1.76
CA ARG A 203 11.53 -17.51 0.57
C ARG A 203 12.44 -18.72 0.76
N LEU A 204 13.50 -18.58 1.54
CA LEU A 204 14.48 -19.63 1.81
C LEU A 204 14.07 -20.55 2.95
N GLU A 205 13.00 -20.23 3.65
CA GLU A 205 12.46 -21.08 4.70
C GLU A 205 11.81 -22.32 4.07
N THR A 206 12.61 -23.38 4.01
CA THR A 206 12.22 -24.69 3.51
C THR A 206 11.05 -25.26 4.30
N GLU A 207 10.93 -24.94 5.60
CA GLU A 207 9.81 -25.40 6.43
C GLU A 207 8.45 -24.90 5.89
N ILE A 208 8.34 -23.65 5.43
CA ILE A 208 7.09 -23.16 4.80
C ILE A 208 6.79 -23.95 3.53
N GLN A 209 7.81 -24.26 2.72
CA GLN A 209 7.62 -25.02 1.50
C GLN A 209 7.24 -26.48 1.77
N GLU A 210 7.89 -27.10 2.75
CA GLU A 210 7.61 -28.48 3.16
C GLU A 210 6.25 -28.59 3.88
N ASP A 211 5.85 -27.60 4.68
CA ASP A 211 4.54 -27.56 5.33
C ASP A 211 3.41 -27.35 4.30
N ILE A 212 3.61 -26.44 3.34
CA ILE A 212 2.67 -26.29 2.21
C ILE A 212 2.60 -27.58 1.41
N ARG A 213 3.74 -28.22 1.13
CA ARG A 213 3.80 -29.49 0.40
C ARG A 213 3.11 -30.61 1.18
N ARG A 214 3.31 -30.67 2.50
CA ARG A 214 2.66 -31.63 3.39
C ARG A 214 1.15 -31.43 3.40
N VAL A 215 0.66 -30.20 3.59
CA VAL A 215 -0.77 -29.89 3.53
C VAL A 215 -1.35 -30.23 2.15
N LEU A 216 -0.62 -29.95 1.07
CA LEU A 216 -1.04 -30.34 -0.28
C LEU A 216 -1.12 -31.86 -0.46
N ASN A 217 -0.16 -32.61 0.09
CA ASN A 217 -0.17 -34.08 0.06
C ASN A 217 -1.33 -34.65 0.91
N GLU A 218 -1.56 -34.12 2.11
CA GLU A 218 -2.69 -34.51 2.97
C GLU A 218 -4.04 -34.23 2.27
N ILE A 219 -4.13 -33.14 1.49
CA ILE A 219 -5.30 -32.86 0.65
C ILE A 219 -5.40 -33.79 -0.56
N ASP A 220 -4.26 -34.20 -1.14
CA ASP A 220 -4.23 -35.14 -2.27
C ASP A 220 -4.66 -36.56 -1.87
N GLU A 221 -4.32 -36.96 -0.64
CA GLU A 221 -4.68 -38.26 -0.06
C GLU A 221 -6.16 -38.38 0.30
N ASP A 222 -6.88 -37.28 0.54
CA ASP A 222 -8.34 -37.27 0.74
C ASP A 222 -9.09 -36.90 -0.56
N PRO A 223 -9.60 -37.88 -1.32
CA PRO A 223 -10.30 -37.64 -2.58
C PRO A 223 -11.59 -36.82 -2.41
N GLN A 224 -12.25 -36.86 -1.24
CA GLN A 224 -13.45 -36.08 -0.99
C GLN A 224 -13.10 -34.60 -0.74
N LEU A 225 -12.02 -34.35 0.00
CA LEU A 225 -11.53 -33.00 0.24
C LEU A 225 -10.96 -32.37 -1.04
N LYS A 226 -10.24 -33.16 -1.85
CA LYS A 226 -9.73 -32.77 -3.17
C LYS A 226 -10.86 -32.32 -4.11
N GLN A 227 -11.93 -33.11 -4.26
CA GLN A 227 -13.10 -32.72 -5.07
C GLN A 227 -13.83 -31.46 -4.54
N ARG A 228 -13.86 -31.27 -3.22
CA ARG A 228 -14.50 -30.09 -2.61
C ARG A 228 -13.67 -28.82 -2.74
N LEU A 229 -12.35 -28.92 -2.84
CA LEU A 229 -11.43 -27.77 -2.90
C LEU A 229 -11.02 -27.40 -4.34
N ILE A 230 -11.00 -28.39 -5.25
CA ILE A 230 -10.66 -28.25 -6.66
C ILE A 230 -11.94 -28.30 -7.49
N ASN A 231 -12.86 -27.37 -7.23
CA ASN A 231 -14.11 -27.23 -7.97
C ASN A 231 -14.26 -25.81 -8.52
N GLY A 232 -14.84 -25.70 -9.72
CA GLY A 232 -15.13 -24.42 -10.38
C GLY A 232 -15.07 -24.50 -11.90
N LYS A 233 -15.65 -23.50 -12.57
CA LYS A 233 -15.82 -23.46 -14.03
C LYS A 233 -14.53 -23.64 -14.84
N ARG A 234 -13.38 -23.24 -14.29
CA ARG A 234 -12.08 -23.39 -14.97
C ARG A 234 -11.51 -24.81 -14.85
N VAL A 235 -11.83 -25.52 -13.77
CA VAL A 235 -11.41 -26.89 -13.55
C VAL A 235 -12.23 -27.82 -14.44
N THR A 236 -13.55 -27.64 -14.47
CA THR A 236 -14.45 -28.41 -15.35
C THR A 236 -14.07 -28.26 -16.82
N LEU A 237 -13.75 -27.02 -17.25
CA LEU A 237 -13.28 -26.76 -18.62
C LEU A 237 -11.94 -27.44 -18.90
N ALA A 238 -11.01 -27.47 -17.94
CA ALA A 238 -9.73 -28.14 -18.10
C ALA A 238 -9.89 -29.67 -18.21
N GLU A 239 -10.79 -30.26 -17.42
CA GLU A 239 -11.14 -31.69 -17.51
C GLU A 239 -11.78 -32.03 -18.85
N GLU A 240 -12.74 -31.21 -19.32
CA GLU A 240 -13.36 -31.38 -20.65
C GLU A 240 -12.32 -31.31 -21.77
N ILE A 241 -11.37 -30.37 -21.72
CA ILE A 241 -10.27 -30.26 -22.69
C ILE A 241 -9.39 -31.51 -22.69
N GLU A 242 -9.08 -32.06 -21.50
CA GLU A 242 -8.24 -33.25 -21.40
C GLU A 242 -8.95 -34.50 -21.92
N VAL A 243 -10.26 -34.64 -21.65
CA VAL A 243 -11.10 -35.69 -22.25
C VAL A 243 -11.12 -35.55 -23.78
N LEU A 244 -11.26 -34.33 -24.31
CA LEU A 244 -11.22 -34.09 -25.75
C LEU A 244 -9.87 -34.48 -26.38
N ARG A 245 -8.74 -34.19 -25.71
CA ARG A 245 -7.41 -34.61 -26.17
C ARG A 245 -7.27 -36.13 -26.20
N LEU A 246 -7.77 -36.82 -25.18
CA LEU A 246 -7.74 -38.28 -25.12
C LEU A 246 -8.58 -38.90 -26.25
N LEU A 247 -9.78 -38.36 -26.49
CA LEU A 247 -10.64 -38.78 -27.60
C LEU A 247 -9.96 -38.56 -28.95
N GLN A 248 -9.32 -37.40 -29.15
CA GLN A 248 -8.58 -37.10 -30.36
C GLN A 248 -7.41 -38.07 -30.57
N ALA A 249 -6.65 -38.38 -29.51
CA ALA A 249 -5.56 -39.35 -29.60
C ALA A 249 -6.06 -40.76 -29.96
N LYS A 250 -7.21 -41.18 -29.44
CA LYS A 250 -7.84 -42.46 -29.79
C LYS A 250 -8.39 -42.48 -31.21
N LEU A 251 -8.97 -41.38 -31.67
CA LEU A 251 -9.40 -41.21 -33.06
C LEU A 251 -8.23 -41.25 -34.04
N ASP A 252 -7.12 -40.62 -33.70
CA ASP A 252 -5.89 -40.66 -34.49
C ASP A 252 -5.31 -42.08 -34.55
N GLU A 253 -5.32 -42.79 -33.42
CA GLU A 253 -4.92 -44.20 -33.34
C GLU A 253 -5.81 -45.09 -34.23
N PHE A 254 -7.13 -44.94 -34.15
CA PHE A 254 -8.08 -45.67 -34.98
C PHE A 254 -7.93 -45.34 -36.47
N THR A 255 -7.75 -44.06 -36.81
CA THR A 255 -7.52 -43.61 -38.20
C THR A 255 -6.24 -44.22 -38.77
N ARG A 256 -5.17 -44.30 -37.97
CA ARG A 256 -3.92 -44.97 -38.37
C ARG A 256 -4.13 -46.46 -38.61
N GLN A 257 -4.89 -47.15 -37.75
CA GLN A 257 -5.20 -48.56 -37.92
C GLN A 257 -6.03 -48.80 -39.20
N MET A 258 -7.05 -47.99 -39.44
CA MET A 258 -7.90 -48.11 -40.63
C MET A 258 -7.16 -47.79 -41.94
N LYS A 259 -6.22 -46.83 -41.94
CA LYS A 259 -5.32 -46.59 -43.09
C LYS A 259 -4.42 -47.80 -43.35
N LYS A 260 -3.93 -48.45 -42.29
CA LYS A 260 -3.10 -49.66 -42.40
C LYS A 260 -3.87 -50.86 -42.96
N GLU A 261 -5.17 -50.96 -42.69
CA GLU A 261 -6.06 -51.99 -43.23
C GLU A 261 -6.59 -51.71 -44.65
N GLY A 262 -6.21 -50.59 -45.27
CA GLY A 262 -6.59 -50.27 -46.65
C GLY A 262 -8.07 -49.90 -46.87
N LYS A 263 -8.82 -49.64 -45.79
CA LYS A 263 -10.27 -49.36 -45.82
C LYS A 263 -10.63 -47.87 -45.90
N LEU A 264 -9.65 -46.97 -45.85
CA LEU A 264 -9.80 -45.56 -46.19
C LEU A 264 -8.88 -45.24 -47.37
N ARG A 265 -9.46 -44.99 -48.56
CA ARG A 265 -8.80 -44.25 -49.64
C ARG A 265 -8.97 -42.76 -49.39
#